data_AF-A0A069E6T4-F1
#
_entry.id   AF-A0A069E6T4-F1
#
_cell.length_a   1.000
_cell.length_b   1.000
_cell.length_c   1.000
_cell.angle_alpha   90.00
_cell.angle_beta   90.00
_cell.angle_gamma   90.00
#
_symmetry.space_group_name_H-M   'P 1'
#
loop_
_entity.id
_entity.type
_entity.pdbx_description
1 polymer ?
#
loop_
_entity_poly.entity_id
_entity_poly.type
_entity_poly.pdbx_seq_one_letter_code
_entity_poly.pdbx_strand_id
1 'polypeptide(L)'
;MRLVPLLAASSAIVLLAAPAFADTPSMKPDKPEPVKGQEAGVYRFGATYSVMPVETASACQTSCAGDAQCVAWSYVATFEGADARCELKRGGGKARPDPLATSGVSPTLAAKFIPEPKPELEGGPESE
;
A
#
# COMPACT_ATOMS: atom_id res chain seq x y z
N MET A 1 13.35 -68.23 -3.87
CA MET A 1 14.03 -68.10 -5.17
C MET A 1 13.00 -67.74 -6.24
N ARG A 2 13.07 -66.52 -6.79
CA ARG A 2 12.36 -66.18 -8.03
C ARG A 2 13.36 -65.53 -8.98
N LEU A 3 13.56 -66.20 -10.11
CA LEU A 3 14.45 -65.81 -11.19
C LEU A 3 13.98 -64.51 -11.84
N VAL A 4 14.95 -63.66 -12.16
CA VAL A 4 14.80 -62.45 -12.99
C VAL A 4 15.04 -62.83 -14.44
N PRO A 5 14.14 -62.51 -15.40
CA PRO A 5 14.51 -62.47 -16.81
C PRO A 5 14.99 -61.05 -17.17
N LEU A 6 16.25 -60.96 -17.59
CA LEU A 6 16.74 -59.84 -18.39
C LEU A 6 16.02 -59.86 -19.74
N LEU A 7 15.35 -58.77 -20.11
CA LEU A 7 15.02 -58.46 -21.49
C LEU A 7 15.65 -57.12 -21.85
N ALA A 8 16.54 -57.20 -22.83
CA ALA A 8 17.29 -56.12 -23.41
C ALA A 8 16.47 -55.37 -24.47
N ALA A 9 16.93 -54.13 -24.71
CA ALA A 9 16.80 -53.34 -25.93
C ALA A 9 15.42 -52.77 -26.27
N SER A 10 15.30 -51.44 -26.18
CA SER A 10 15.30 -50.56 -27.37
C SER A 10 15.07 -49.12 -26.92
N SER A 11 16.14 -48.36 -26.75
CA SER A 11 16.05 -46.91 -26.53
C SER A 11 15.76 -46.22 -27.87
N ALA A 12 14.48 -46.11 -28.23
CA ALA A 12 14.06 -45.16 -29.24
C ALA A 12 14.15 -43.75 -28.62
N ILE A 13 15.20 -43.02 -28.97
CA ILE A 13 15.34 -41.60 -28.62
C ILE A 13 14.28 -40.85 -29.44
N VAL A 14 13.14 -40.56 -28.82
CA VAL A 14 12.15 -39.63 -29.35
C VAL A 14 12.77 -38.23 -29.28
N LEU A 15 13.03 -37.64 -30.45
CA LEU A 15 13.33 -36.21 -30.58
C LEU A 15 12.10 -35.42 -30.13
N LEU A 16 12.08 -35.04 -28.84
CA LEU A 16 11.16 -34.04 -28.33
C LEU A 16 11.53 -32.70 -28.98
N ALA A 17 10.75 -32.28 -29.96
CA ALA A 17 10.74 -30.90 -30.42
C ALA A 17 10.48 -30.00 -29.20
N ALA A 18 11.48 -29.19 -28.84
CA ALA A 18 11.35 -28.26 -27.74
C ALA A 18 10.17 -27.31 -28.01
N PRO A 19 9.27 -27.07 -27.04
CA PRO A 19 8.34 -25.95 -27.16
C PRO A 19 9.20 -24.68 -27.22
N ALA A 20 8.97 -23.87 -28.25
CA ALA A 20 9.49 -22.52 -28.29
C ALA A 20 9.01 -21.81 -27.01
N PHE A 21 9.95 -21.45 -26.14
CA PHE A 21 9.68 -20.56 -25.01
C PHE A 21 9.36 -19.19 -25.59
N ALA A 22 8.08 -18.99 -25.95
CA ALA A 22 7.55 -17.68 -26.27
C ALA A 22 7.60 -16.84 -24.99
N ASP A 23 8.25 -15.67 -25.13
CA ASP A 23 8.16 -14.47 -24.30
C ASP A 23 7.89 -14.70 -22.81
N THR A 24 8.95 -14.85 -22.02
CA THR A 24 8.90 -14.48 -20.60
C THR A 24 8.60 -12.98 -20.52
N PRO A 25 7.44 -12.56 -19.97
CA PRO A 25 7.24 -11.16 -19.64
C PRO A 25 8.34 -10.74 -18.67
N SER A 26 9.08 -9.70 -19.03
CA SER A 26 10.06 -9.08 -18.16
C SER A 26 9.31 -8.42 -17.00
N MET A 27 9.02 -9.18 -15.93
CA MET A 27 8.63 -8.64 -14.63
C MET A 27 9.82 -7.87 -14.06
N LYS A 28 9.96 -6.61 -14.48
CA LYS A 28 10.67 -5.63 -13.67
C LYS A 28 9.87 -5.50 -12.37
N PRO A 29 10.52 -5.42 -11.19
CA PRO A 29 9.80 -5.09 -9.97
C PRO A 29 9.19 -3.70 -10.18
N ASP A 30 7.89 -3.63 -10.42
CA ASP A 30 7.20 -2.35 -10.44
C ASP A 30 7.33 -1.76 -9.04
N LYS A 31 8.05 -0.64 -8.93
CA LYS A 31 8.07 0.16 -7.71
C LYS A 31 6.60 0.49 -7.41
N PRO A 32 6.02 0.05 -6.27
CA PRO A 32 4.64 0.39 -5.95
C PRO A 32 4.48 1.91 -6.02
N GLU A 33 3.55 2.37 -6.85
CA GLU A 33 3.24 3.79 -6.91
C GLU A 33 2.72 4.25 -5.54
N PRO A 34 3.13 5.43 -5.06
CA PRO A 34 2.69 5.91 -3.76
C PRO A 34 1.18 6.15 -3.77
N VAL A 35 0.45 5.47 -2.89
CA VAL A 35 -0.98 5.72 -2.68
C VAL A 35 -1.15 7.14 -2.13
N LYS A 36 -2.01 7.94 -2.79
CA LYS A 36 -2.22 9.34 -2.42
C LYS A 36 -2.61 9.48 -0.95
N GLY A 37 -1.88 10.34 -0.23
CA GLY A 37 -2.13 10.65 1.18
C GLY A 37 -1.59 9.63 2.17
N GLN A 38 -0.90 8.58 1.71
CA GLN A 38 -0.18 7.63 2.57
C GLN A 38 1.29 8.01 2.68
N GLU A 39 1.81 7.92 3.89
CA GLU A 39 3.19 8.16 4.27
C GLU A 39 3.80 6.84 4.74
N ALA A 40 4.44 6.12 3.81
CA ALA A 40 5.12 4.86 4.12
C ALA A 40 6.38 5.10 4.95
N GLY A 41 6.66 4.22 5.91
CA GLY A 41 7.81 4.34 6.81
C GLY A 41 7.65 5.45 7.86
N VAL A 42 6.42 5.90 8.11
CA VAL A 42 6.12 7.02 9.00
C VAL A 42 5.01 6.65 9.98
N TYR A 43 5.28 6.87 11.26
CA TYR A 43 4.30 6.82 12.33
C TYR A 43 3.93 8.24 12.78
N ARG A 44 2.63 8.53 12.94
CA ARG A 44 2.13 9.81 13.45
C ARG A 44 1.69 9.67 14.89
N PHE A 45 2.46 10.23 15.83
CA PHE A 45 2.11 10.27 17.24
C PHE A 45 0.99 11.28 17.49
N GLY A 46 -0.19 10.83 17.87
CA GLY A 46 -1.34 11.69 18.16
C GLY A 46 -2.24 11.09 19.23
N ALA A 47 -3.33 11.79 19.55
CA ALA A 47 -4.33 11.36 20.52
C ALA A 47 -5.15 10.18 19.97
N THR A 48 -4.59 8.97 19.99
CA THR A 48 -5.26 7.73 19.59
C THR A 48 -6.52 7.54 20.43
N TYR A 49 -7.65 7.33 19.76
CA TYR A 49 -8.95 7.09 20.40
C TYR A 49 -9.56 5.74 20.03
N SER A 50 -9.03 5.08 18.98
CA SER A 50 -9.45 3.74 18.59
C SER A 50 -8.26 2.96 18.04
N VAL A 51 -8.21 1.67 18.39
CA VAL A 51 -7.25 0.69 17.86
C VAL A 51 -8.06 -0.50 17.36
N MET A 52 -7.91 -0.86 16.09
CA MET A 52 -8.68 -1.93 15.46
C MET A 52 -7.81 -2.77 14.53
N PRO A 53 -8.02 -4.10 14.44
CA PRO A 53 -7.30 -4.95 13.51
C PRO A 53 -7.70 -4.60 12.08
N VAL A 54 -6.72 -4.46 11.19
CA VAL A 54 -6.94 -4.30 9.75
C VAL A 54 -5.79 -4.94 8.98
N GLU A 55 -6.08 -5.45 7.78
CA GLU A 55 -5.07 -6.10 6.94
C GLU A 55 -4.16 -5.13 6.19
N THR A 56 -4.62 -3.89 5.96
CA THR A 56 -3.90 -2.95 5.08
C THR A 56 -3.95 -1.50 5.56
N ALA A 57 -2.95 -0.72 5.15
CA ALA A 57 -2.93 0.72 5.34
C ALA A 57 -4.14 1.41 4.68
N SER A 58 -4.56 0.94 3.50
CA SER A 58 -5.73 1.48 2.79
C SER A 58 -7.05 1.24 3.55
N ALA A 59 -7.17 0.12 4.25
CA ALA A 59 -8.32 -0.11 5.15
C ALA A 59 -8.30 0.90 6.30
N CYS A 60 -7.14 1.15 6.93
CA CYS A 60 -7.01 2.15 7.99
C CYS A 60 -7.32 3.58 7.52
N GLN A 61 -6.83 3.95 6.33
CA GLN A 61 -7.15 5.22 5.67
C GLN A 61 -8.65 5.38 5.45
N THR A 62 -9.31 4.33 4.96
CA THR A 62 -10.76 4.33 4.70
C THR A 62 -11.56 4.47 5.99
N SER A 63 -11.17 3.76 7.05
CA SER A 63 -11.79 3.90 8.38
C SER A 63 -11.68 5.34 8.89
N CYS A 64 -10.51 5.98 8.75
CA CYS A 64 -10.35 7.37 9.14
C CYS A 64 -11.18 8.33 8.28
N ALA A 65 -11.25 8.12 6.97
CA ALA A 65 -12.03 8.96 6.07
C ALA A 65 -13.55 8.90 6.35
N GLY A 66 -14.04 7.76 6.86
CA GLY A 66 -15.44 7.56 7.24
C GLY A 66 -15.80 8.06 8.66
N ASP A 67 -14.83 8.50 9.46
CA ASP A 67 -15.03 8.93 10.84
C ASP A 67 -14.71 10.43 11.01
N ALA A 68 -15.74 11.22 11.31
CA ALA A 68 -15.61 12.67 11.51
C ALA A 68 -14.71 13.06 12.70
N GLN A 69 -14.47 12.16 13.66
CA GLN A 69 -13.53 12.39 14.77
C GLN A 69 -12.08 12.15 14.36
N CYS A 70 -11.85 11.46 13.24
CA CYS A 70 -10.50 11.11 12.80
C CYS A 70 -9.81 12.30 12.14
N VAL A 71 -8.65 12.66 12.68
CA VAL A 71 -7.77 13.71 12.18
C VAL A 71 -6.53 13.11 11.51
N ALA A 72 -6.04 12.00 12.04
CA ALA A 72 -4.96 11.21 11.45
C ALA A 72 -5.10 9.73 11.80
N TRP A 73 -4.35 8.90 11.09
CA TRP A 73 -4.34 7.46 11.27
C TRP A 73 -2.92 6.91 11.11
N SER A 74 -2.64 5.78 11.76
CA SER A 74 -1.44 4.99 11.52
C SER A 74 -1.80 3.52 11.45
N TYR A 75 -1.49 2.89 10.33
CA TYR A 75 -1.40 1.44 10.21
C TYR A 75 -0.01 1.01 10.68
N VAL A 76 0.06 0.05 11.58
CA VAL A 76 1.30 -0.51 12.10
C VAL A 76 1.30 -2.00 11.78
N ALA A 77 2.17 -2.39 10.85
CA ALA A 77 2.45 -3.79 10.57
C ALA A 77 3.19 -4.43 11.75
N THR A 78 3.07 -5.74 11.85
CA THR A 78 3.78 -6.57 12.82
C THR A 78 4.63 -7.59 12.07
N PHE A 79 5.55 -8.24 12.78
CA PHE A 79 6.26 -9.40 12.26
C PHE A 79 5.58 -10.69 12.76
N GLU A 80 5.79 -11.80 12.04
CA GLU A 80 5.53 -13.16 12.56
C GLU A 80 4.08 -13.44 13.00
N GLY A 81 3.10 -13.11 12.16
CA GLY A 81 1.72 -13.62 12.30
C GLY A 81 0.86 -12.97 13.39
N ALA A 82 1.31 -11.88 14.01
CA ALA A 82 0.42 -11.02 14.80
C ALA A 82 -0.45 -10.16 13.87
N ASP A 83 -1.66 -9.80 14.30
CA ASP A 83 -2.52 -8.93 13.48
C ASP A 83 -1.95 -7.51 13.40
N ALA A 84 -1.92 -6.96 12.19
CA ALA A 84 -1.63 -5.56 12.01
C ALA A 84 -2.76 -4.70 12.59
N ARG A 85 -2.41 -3.50 13.06
CA ARG A 85 -3.37 -2.61 13.72
C ARG A 85 -3.49 -1.27 13.01
N CYS A 86 -4.71 -0.77 13.00
CA CYS A 86 -5.03 0.62 12.69
C CYS A 86 -5.23 1.39 13.98
N GLU A 87 -4.62 2.57 14.07
CA GLU A 87 -4.76 3.50 15.18
C GLU A 87 -5.35 4.82 14.67
N LEU A 88 -6.62 5.07 14.98
CA LEU A 88 -7.33 6.32 14.63
C LEU A 88 -7.08 7.38 15.70
N LYS A 89 -6.82 8.62 15.27
CA LYS A 89 -6.30 9.69 16.13
C LYS A 89 -7.10 10.98 15.99
N ARG A 90 -7.37 11.65 17.11
CA ARG A 90 -8.02 12.97 17.18
C ARG A 90 -7.07 14.15 16.94
N GLY A 91 -5.78 13.88 16.73
CA GLY A 91 -4.78 14.90 16.43
C GLY A 91 -3.86 14.47 15.31
N GLY A 92 -3.45 15.43 14.46
CA GLY A 92 -2.56 15.18 13.30
C GLY A 92 -1.17 14.67 13.68
N GLY A 93 -0.75 15.00 14.91
CA GLY A 93 0.41 14.40 15.54
C GLY A 93 1.77 14.79 14.97
N LYS A 94 2.85 14.43 15.68
CA LYS A 94 4.21 14.54 15.13
C LYS A 94 4.52 13.29 14.31
N ALA A 95 4.91 13.48 13.04
CA ALA A 95 5.42 12.41 12.20
C ALA A 95 6.84 12.01 12.63
N ARG A 96 7.10 10.70 12.69
CA ARG A 96 8.40 10.11 13.01
C ARG A 96 8.68 8.92 12.08
N PRO A 97 9.95 8.67 11.71
CA PRO A 97 10.31 7.48 10.97
C PRO A 97 9.97 6.22 11.76
N ASP A 98 9.28 5.29 11.11
CA ASP A 98 9.01 3.93 11.59
C ASP A 98 8.81 3.02 10.37
N PRO A 99 9.76 2.11 10.05
CA PRO A 99 9.69 1.26 8.87
C PRO A 99 8.45 0.35 8.78
N LEU A 100 7.74 0.12 9.88
CA LEU A 100 6.55 -0.73 9.95
C LEU A 100 5.25 0.06 9.87
N ALA A 101 5.34 1.38 9.88
CA ALA A 101 4.18 2.23 9.89
C ALA A 101 3.90 2.82 8.51
N THR A 102 2.63 2.84 8.16
CA THR A 102 2.11 3.71 7.11
C THR A 102 1.05 4.58 7.73
N SER A 103 1.17 5.90 7.59
CA SER A 103 0.25 6.86 8.20
C SER A 103 -0.39 7.78 7.18
N GLY A 104 -1.35 8.58 7.62
CA GLY A 104 -1.91 9.67 6.85
C GLY A 104 -2.73 10.62 7.71
N VAL A 105 -3.17 11.71 7.10
CA VAL A 105 -4.14 12.65 7.70
C VAL A 105 -5.50 12.47 7.04
N SER A 106 -6.58 12.84 7.74
CA SER A 106 -7.91 12.75 7.15
C SER A 106 -8.04 13.71 5.96
N PRO A 107 -8.87 13.38 4.94
CA PRO A 107 -9.12 14.28 3.82
C PRO A 107 -9.61 15.67 4.27
N THR A 108 -10.43 15.70 5.34
CA THR A 108 -10.90 16.95 5.96
C THR A 108 -9.75 17.78 6.52
N LEU A 109 -8.75 17.16 7.15
CA LEU A 109 -7.58 17.89 7.61
C LEU A 109 -6.71 18.34 6.43
N ALA A 110 -6.48 17.47 5.45
CA ALA A 110 -5.68 17.82 4.27
C ALA A 110 -6.26 19.02 3.53
N ALA A 111 -7.59 19.07 3.33
CA ALA A 111 -8.28 20.17 2.66
C ALA A 111 -8.07 21.52 3.34
N LYS A 112 -7.95 21.58 4.68
CA LYS A 112 -7.69 22.83 5.42
C LYS A 112 -6.33 23.47 5.12
N PHE A 113 -5.39 22.70 4.57
CA PHE A 113 -4.05 23.16 4.24
C PHE A 113 -3.83 23.30 2.73
N ILE A 114 -4.83 23.00 1.91
CA ILE A 114 -4.81 23.35 0.49
C ILE A 114 -5.11 24.85 0.42
N PRO A 115 -4.20 25.69 -0.11
CA PRO A 115 -4.50 27.11 -0.29
C PRO A 115 -5.71 27.22 -1.23
N GLU A 116 -6.74 27.96 -0.81
CA GLU A 116 -7.84 28.28 -1.71
C GLU A 116 -7.26 28.99 -2.94
N PRO A 117 -7.67 28.62 -4.16
CA PRO A 117 -7.32 29.41 -5.33
C PRO A 117 -7.86 30.81 -5.07
N LYS A 118 -6.95 31.79 -4.90
CA LYS A 118 -7.37 33.19 -4.85
C LYS A 118 -8.18 33.45 -6.12
N PRO A 119 -9.39 34.01 -6.04
CA PRO A 119 -10.01 34.56 -7.21
C PRO A 119 -9.00 35.55 -7.79
N GLU A 120 -8.47 35.25 -8.98
CA GLU A 120 -7.80 36.25 -9.80
C GLU A 120 -8.77 37.43 -9.81
N LEU A 121 -8.35 38.58 -9.28
CA LEU A 121 -9.18 39.77 -9.25
C LEU A 121 -9.64 40.01 -10.69
N GLU A 122 -10.92 39.77 -10.98
CA GLU A 122 -11.51 40.13 -12.26
C GLU A 122 -11.16 41.59 -12.50
N GLY A 123 -10.43 41.83 -13.60
CA GLY A 123 -9.90 43.14 -13.95
C GLY A 123 -10.98 44.19 -13.73
N GLY A 124 -10.70 45.12 -12.82
CA GLY A 124 -11.56 46.27 -12.61
C GLY A 124 -11.83 46.95 -13.95
N PRO A 125 -13.02 47.54 -14.16
CA PRO A 125 -13.37 48.15 -15.42
C PRO A 125 -12.29 49.15 -15.83
N GLU A 126 -11.70 48.95 -17.00
CA GLU A 126 -10.84 49.93 -17.65
C GLU A 126 -11.69 51.19 -17.87
N SER A 127 -11.57 52.15 -16.96
CA SER A 127 -12.00 53.52 -17.17
C SER A 127 -10.89 54.24 -17.91
N GLU A 128 -11.07 54.46 -19.21
CA GLU A 128 -10.96 55.73 -19.95
C GLU A 128 -10.84 55.50 -21.47
#